data_AF-A0A914VI49-F1
#
_entry.id   AF-A0A914VI49-F1
#
_cell.length_a   1.000
_cell.length_b   1.000
_cell.length_c   1.000
_cell.angle_alpha   90.00
_cell.angle_beta   90.00
_cell.angle_gamma   90.00
#
_symmetry.space_group_name_H-M   'P 1'
#
loop_
_entity.id
_entity.type
_entity.pdbx_description
1 polymer ?
#
loop_
_entity_poly.entity_id
_entity_poly.type
_entity_poly.pdbx_seq_one_letter_code
_entity_poly.pdbx_strand_id
1 'polypeptide(L)'
;CNYRGSAGFGKKFLNAGNGEWAGKMHDDLIDAVVWAIDNKIAIPNKIAIEGASYGGYAALVGLTFTPDVFACGIDMVGPSNLLTLLETIPPYWKPMFHSFVKRIGGDPTTPEG
;
A
#
# COMPACT_ATOMS: atom_id res chain seq x y z
N CYS A 1 -7.79 -4.40 7.98
CA CYS A 1 -8.43 -3.10 7.68
C CYS A 1 -8.75 -3.06 6.19
N ASN A 2 -9.93 -2.58 5.79
CA ASN A 2 -10.26 -2.33 4.38
C ASN A 2 -10.05 -0.85 4.07
N TYR A 3 -8.83 -0.49 3.64
CA TYR A 3 -8.44 0.85 3.21
C TYR A 3 -8.98 1.19 1.81
N ARG A 4 -8.98 2.48 1.43
CA ARG A 4 -9.39 2.91 0.09
C ARG A 4 -8.63 2.14 -0.99
N GLY A 5 -9.32 1.69 -2.03
CA GLY A 5 -8.75 0.74 -2.98
C GLY A 5 -9.09 -0.73 -2.72
N SER A 6 -9.67 -1.06 -1.56
CA SER A 6 -10.20 -2.43 -1.34
C SER A 6 -11.42 -2.70 -2.23
N ALA A 7 -11.53 -3.94 -2.70
CA ALA A 7 -12.70 -4.41 -3.43
C ALA A 7 -13.89 -4.65 -2.48
N GLY A 8 -15.10 -4.75 -3.04
CA GLY A 8 -16.33 -5.06 -2.28
C GLY A 8 -17.13 -3.85 -1.78
N PHE A 9 -16.59 -2.63 -1.86
CA PHE A 9 -17.24 -1.39 -1.37
C PHE A 9 -17.67 -0.43 -2.50
N GLY A 10 -17.80 -0.96 -3.72
CA GLY A 10 -18.19 -0.21 -4.91
C GLY A 10 -17.04 0.52 -5.63
N LYS A 11 -17.30 0.93 -6.88
CA LYS A 11 -16.29 1.52 -7.78
C LYS A 11 -15.66 2.79 -7.22
N LYS A 12 -16.44 3.61 -6.49
CA LYS A 12 -15.91 4.85 -5.88
C LYS A 12 -14.82 4.54 -4.86
N PHE A 13 -15.07 3.59 -3.95
CA PHE A 13 -14.10 3.20 -2.94
C PHE A 13 -12.89 2.47 -3.55
N LEU A 14 -13.15 1.57 -4.51
CA LEU A 14 -12.09 0.89 -5.26
C LEU A 14 -11.18 1.87 -6.01
N ASN A 15 -11.74 2.89 -6.66
CA ASN A 15 -10.95 3.85 -7.43
C ASN A 15 -10.30 4.94 -6.60
N ALA A 16 -10.72 5.11 -5.34
CA ALA A 16 -10.12 6.08 -4.42
C ALA A 16 -8.67 5.73 -4.01
N GLY A 17 -8.20 4.51 -4.29
CA GLY A 17 -6.80 4.11 -4.13
C GLY A 17 -5.94 4.25 -5.39
N ASN A 18 -6.48 4.78 -6.50
CA ASN A 18 -5.67 5.00 -7.71
C ASN A 18 -4.75 6.21 -7.51
N GLY A 19 -3.45 6.03 -7.74
CA GLY A 19 -2.43 7.07 -7.54
C GLY A 19 -2.09 7.34 -6.08
N GLU A 20 -2.46 6.44 -5.18
CA GLU A 20 -2.36 6.67 -3.73
C GLU A 20 -1.50 5.59 -3.04
N TRP A 21 -0.70 4.84 -3.79
CA TRP A 21 0.33 3.95 -3.23
C TRP A 21 1.36 4.79 -2.48
N ALA A 22 1.59 4.48 -1.20
CA ALA A 22 2.32 5.35 -0.24
C ALA A 22 1.75 6.77 -0.03
N GLY A 23 0.60 7.08 -0.64
CA GLY A 23 -0.18 8.29 -0.38
C GLY A 23 -1.31 8.01 0.61
N LYS A 24 -2.53 8.42 0.28
CA LYS A 24 -3.68 8.31 1.20
C LYS A 24 -4.09 6.88 1.55
N MET A 25 -3.63 5.88 0.80
CA MET A 25 -3.81 4.48 1.22
C MET A 25 -3.00 4.16 2.47
N HIS A 26 -1.84 4.81 2.67
CA HIS A 26 -1.07 4.70 3.89
C HIS A 26 -1.75 5.42 5.05
N ASP A 27 -2.28 6.63 4.82
CA ASP A 27 -3.06 7.37 5.81
C ASP A 27 -4.20 6.52 6.40
N ASP A 28 -4.94 5.79 5.56
CA ASP A 28 -6.02 4.90 6.02
C ASP A 28 -5.51 3.76 6.94
N LEU A 29 -4.28 3.30 6.74
CA LEU A 29 -3.67 2.29 7.63
C LEU A 29 -3.29 2.92 8.98
N ILE A 30 -2.80 4.16 8.98
CA ILE A 30 -2.48 4.90 10.20
C ILE A 30 -3.76 5.25 10.97
N ASP A 31 -4.82 5.67 10.28
CA ASP A 31 -6.13 5.92 10.90
C ASP A 31 -6.68 4.66 11.59
N ALA A 32 -6.47 3.49 10.99
CA ALA A 32 -6.87 2.22 11.61
C ALA A 32 -6.05 1.91 12.87
N VAL A 33 -4.75 2.26 12.90
CA VAL A 33 -3.90 2.15 14.09
C VAL A 33 -4.38 3.09 15.19
N VAL A 34 -4.60 4.36 14.87
CA VAL A 34 -5.11 5.37 15.81
C VAL A 34 -6.44 4.93 16.40
N TRP A 35 -7.38 4.50 15.54
CA TRP A 35 -8.66 3.98 15.97
C TRP A 35 -8.52 2.79 16.94
N ALA A 36 -7.60 1.85 16.66
CA ALA A 36 -7.39 0.69 17.54
C ALA A 36 -6.81 1.09 18.90
N ILE A 37 -5.92 2.09 18.95
CA ILE A 37 -5.37 2.64 20.20
C ILE A 37 -6.47 3.35 21.00
N ASP A 38 -7.27 4.20 20.35
CA ASP A 38 -8.33 4.98 21.00
C ASP A 38 -9.37 4.07 21.64
N ASN A 39 -9.71 2.96 20.96
CA ASN A 39 -10.63 1.94 21.44
C ASN A 39 -10.00 0.93 22.41
N LYS A 40 -8.75 1.14 22.85
CA LYS A 40 -8.03 0.28 23.81
C LYS A 40 -7.85 -1.17 23.33
N ILE A 41 -7.84 -1.37 22.01
CA ILE A 41 -7.60 -2.68 21.37
C ILE A 41 -6.09 -2.89 21.18
N ALA A 42 -5.37 -1.85 20.77
CA ALA A 42 -3.94 -1.87 20.54
C ALA A 42 -3.18 -1.07 21.62
N ILE A 43 -1.98 -1.51 21.96
CA ILE A 43 -1.08 -0.82 22.88
C ILE A 43 -0.13 0.06 22.06
N PRO A 44 -0.02 1.36 22.34
CA PRO A 44 0.98 2.22 21.70
C PRO A 44 2.38 1.60 21.75
N ASN A 45 3.15 1.75 20.67
CA ASN A 45 4.51 1.22 20.54
C ASN A 45 4.62 -0.32 20.60
N LYS A 46 3.51 -1.06 20.51
CA LYS A 46 3.48 -2.53 20.41
C LYS A 46 2.62 -3.00 19.24
N ILE A 47 2.72 -2.29 18.12
CA ILE A 47 1.88 -2.50 16.94
C ILE A 47 2.78 -2.98 15.81
N ALA A 48 2.38 -4.06 15.13
CA ALA A 48 3.08 -4.59 13.98
C ALA A 48 2.30 -4.29 12.69
N ILE A 49 3.01 -4.08 11.58
CA ILE A 49 2.41 -4.03 10.24
C ILE A 49 2.85 -5.25 9.43
N GLU A 50 1.89 -5.98 8.88
CA GLU A 50 2.15 -7.18 8.09
C GLU A 50 1.36 -7.12 6.79
N GLY A 51 1.97 -7.58 5.70
CA GLY A 51 1.21 -7.84 4.49
C GLY A 51 1.97 -8.61 3.43
N ALA A 52 1.21 -9.06 2.43
CA ALA A 52 1.74 -9.75 1.26
C ALA A 52 1.47 -8.97 -0.04
N SER A 53 2.36 -9.09 -1.03
CA SER A 53 2.25 -8.38 -2.32
C SER A 53 2.12 -6.86 -2.10
N TYR A 54 1.04 -6.20 -2.53
CA TYR A 54 0.80 -4.79 -2.17
C TYR A 54 0.86 -4.55 -0.65
N GLY A 55 0.35 -5.48 0.16
CA GLY A 55 0.44 -5.38 1.62
C GLY A 55 1.88 -5.43 2.12
N GLY A 56 2.78 -6.14 1.44
CA GLY A 56 4.21 -6.16 1.76
C GLY A 56 4.86 -4.81 1.46
N TYR A 57 4.54 -4.23 0.29
CA TYR A 57 4.91 -2.84 0.00
C TYR A 57 4.37 -1.86 1.05
N ALA A 58 3.11 -2.00 1.46
CA ALA A 58 2.53 -1.15 2.49
C ALA A 58 3.22 -1.30 3.86
N ALA A 59 3.70 -2.52 4.20
CA ALA A 59 4.52 -2.75 5.38
C ALA A 59 5.88 -2.03 5.28
N LEU A 60 6.56 -2.13 4.13
CA LEU A 60 7.81 -1.39 3.88
C LEU A 60 7.60 0.13 3.95
N VAL A 61 6.50 0.65 3.39
CA VAL A 61 6.11 2.06 3.49
C VAL A 61 5.89 2.46 4.95
N GLY A 62 5.16 1.67 5.73
CA GLY A 62 4.94 1.96 7.15
C GLY A 62 6.25 2.04 7.94
N LEU A 63 7.18 1.11 7.70
CA LEU A 63 8.48 1.13 8.36
C LEU A 63 9.39 2.29 7.93
N THR A 64 9.14 2.92 6.78
CA THR A 64 10.00 3.98 6.23
C THR A 64 9.40 5.38 6.42
N PHE A 65 8.09 5.54 6.26
CA PHE A 65 7.41 6.84 6.30
C PHE A 65 6.83 7.13 7.69
N THR A 66 6.53 6.10 8.48
CA THR A 66 5.98 6.20 9.83
C THR A 66 6.71 5.29 10.83
N PRO A 67 8.06 5.39 10.93
CA PRO A 67 8.88 4.45 11.70
C PRO A 67 8.55 4.42 13.20
N ASP A 68 7.99 5.50 13.75
CA ASP A 68 7.64 5.60 15.17
C ASP A 68 6.28 4.94 15.50
N VAL A 69 5.49 4.57 14.48
CA VAL A 69 4.15 3.99 14.67
C VAL A 69 4.23 2.48 14.90
N PHE A 70 5.14 1.79 14.21
CA PHE A 70 5.22 0.34 14.18
C PHE A 70 6.46 -0.18 14.90
N ALA A 71 6.26 -1.10 15.85
CA ALA A 71 7.35 -1.77 16.56
C ALA A 71 8.08 -2.79 15.69
N CYS A 72 7.39 -3.39 14.71
CA CYS A 72 7.99 -4.25 13.70
C CYS A 72 7.12 -4.30 12.44
N GLY A 73 7.68 -4.79 11.35
CA GLY A 73 6.92 -5.07 10.14
C GLY A 73 7.36 -6.33 9.43
N ILE A 74 6.41 -6.98 8.76
CA ILE A 74 6.61 -8.22 8.01
C ILE A 74 6.20 -7.98 6.56
N ASP A 75 7.19 -8.02 5.68
CA ASP A 75 7.00 -7.99 4.22
C ASP A 75 7.03 -9.42 3.66
N MET A 76 5.91 -9.85 3.08
CA MET A 76 5.84 -11.07 2.30
C MET A 76 5.71 -10.75 0.80
N VAL A 77 6.78 -10.95 0.05
CA VAL A 77 6.81 -10.79 -1.43
C VAL A 77 6.29 -9.43 -1.92
N GLY A 78 6.47 -8.38 -1.12
CA GLY A 78 6.13 -7.02 -1.49
C GLY A 78 7.15 -6.43 -2.47
N PRO A 79 6.70 -5.64 -3.46
CA PRO A 79 7.63 -4.87 -4.27
C PRO A 79 8.26 -3.78 -3.42
N SER A 80 9.59 -3.71 -3.38
CA SER A 80 10.33 -2.64 -2.68
C SER A 80 10.66 -1.44 -3.57
N ASN A 81 10.53 -1.59 -4.88
CA ASN A 81 10.73 -0.53 -5.87
C ASN A 81 9.69 -0.64 -7.00
N LEU A 82 8.91 0.42 -7.18
CA LEU A 82 7.79 0.47 -8.13
C LEU A 82 8.25 0.59 -9.58
N LEU A 83 9.38 1.23 -9.85
CA LEU A 83 9.97 1.30 -11.20
C LEU A 83 10.39 -0.10 -11.65
N THR A 84 11.17 -0.80 -10.82
CA THR A 84 11.60 -2.16 -11.16
C THR A 84 10.41 -3.11 -11.27
N LEU A 85 9.37 -2.95 -10.43
CA LEU A 85 8.13 -3.74 -10.56
C LEU A 85 7.52 -3.60 -11.96
N LEU A 86 7.41 -2.37 -12.47
CA LEU A 86 6.83 -2.09 -13.79
C LEU A 86 7.74 -2.55 -14.94
N GLU A 87 9.06 -2.44 -14.78
CA GLU A 87 10.04 -2.89 -15.77
C GLU A 87 10.13 -4.41 -15.89
N THR A 88 9.92 -5.14 -14.79
CA THR A 88 10.12 -6.60 -14.72
C THR A 88 8.81 -7.40 -14.67
N ILE A 89 7.67 -6.81 -15.08
CA ILE A 89 6.40 -7.54 -15.12
C ILE A 89 6.55 -8.77 -16.04
N PRO A 90 6.26 -10.00 -15.55
CA PRO A 90 6.38 -11.19 -16.38
C PRO A 90 5.33 -11.20 -17.50
N PRO A 91 5.58 -11.88 -18.63
CA PRO A 91 4.71 -11.81 -19.81
C PRO A 91 3.22 -12.13 -19.53
N TYR A 92 2.94 -13.05 -18.61
CA TYR A 92 1.59 -13.45 -18.23
C TYR A 92 0.86 -12.39 -17.38
N TRP A 93 1.55 -11.40 -16.83
CA TRP A 93 0.98 -10.25 -16.12
C TRP A 93 0.92 -8.98 -16.96
N LYS A 94 1.42 -9.00 -18.20
CA LYS A 94 1.40 -7.85 -19.11
C LYS A 94 0.02 -7.20 -19.27
N PRO A 95 -1.12 -7.93 -19.30
CA PRO A 95 -2.44 -7.30 -19.33
C PRO A 95 -2.76 -6.42 -18.11
N MET A 96 -2.08 -6.62 -16.98
CA MET A 96 -2.24 -5.82 -15.75
C MET A 96 -1.38 -4.56 -15.73
N PHE A 97 -0.47 -4.35 -16.69
CA PHE A 97 0.44 -3.20 -16.70
C PHE A 97 -0.29 -1.86 -16.51
N HIS A 98 -1.30 -1.57 -17.34
CA HIS A 98 -2.08 -0.33 -17.23
C HIS A 98 -2.86 -0.23 -15.91
N SER A 99 -3.22 -1.37 -15.31
CA SER A 99 -3.82 -1.37 -13.98
C SER A 99 -2.80 -0.98 -12.93
N PHE A 100 -1.57 -1.50 -12.98
CA PHE A 100 -0.49 -1.10 -12.07
C PHE A 100 -0.14 0.38 -12.21
N VAL A 101 0.09 0.86 -13.44
CA VAL A 101 0.34 2.30 -13.72
C VAL A 101 -0.75 3.17 -13.10
N LYS A 102 -2.03 2.83 -13.35
CA LYS A 102 -3.15 3.57 -12.77
C LYS A 102 -3.21 3.54 -11.24
N ARG A 103 -2.82 2.41 -10.64
CA ARG A 103 -2.84 2.21 -9.18
C ARG A 103 -1.70 2.94 -8.49
N ILE A 104 -0.51 2.87 -9.07
CA ILE A 104 0.70 3.54 -8.61
C ILE A 104 0.56 5.06 -8.79
N GLY A 105 0.03 5.50 -9.93
CA GLY A 105 -0.13 6.92 -10.27
C GLY A 105 1.03 7.50 -11.07
N GLY A 106 1.98 6.67 -11.51
CA GLY A 106 3.08 7.03 -12.40
C GLY A 106 3.19 6.03 -13.56
N ASP A 107 3.52 6.55 -14.74
CA ASP A 107 3.80 5.79 -15.95
C ASP A 107 5.27 5.97 -16.40
N PRO A 108 6.14 4.96 -16.20
CA PRO A 108 7.55 5.05 -16.57
C PRO A 108 7.77 5.10 -18.11
N THR A 109 6.71 4.95 -18.91
CA THR A 109 6.79 5.10 -20.37
C THR A 109 6.58 6.54 -20.84
N THR A 110 6.20 7.47 -19.95
CA THR A 110 6.08 8.90 -20.26
C THR A 110 7.23 9.70 -19.64
N PRO A 111 7.56 10.88 -20.19
CA PRO A 111 8.62 11.73 -19.62
C PRO A 111 8.36 12.22 -18.19
N GLU A 112 7.10 12.27 -17.77
CA GLU A 112 6.68 12.77 -16.45
C GLU A 112 6.89 11.76 -15.32
N GLY A 113 6.91 10.46 -15.66
CA GLY A 113 7.13 9.37 -14.72
C GLY A 113 5.87 8.85 -14.03
#